data_AF-A0AAU9IHK9-F1
#
_entry.id   AF-A0AAU9IHK9-F1
#
_cell.length_a   1.000
_cell.length_b   1.000
_cell.length_c   1.000
_cell.angle_alpha   90.00
_cell.angle_beta   90.00
_cell.angle_gamma   90.00
#
_symmetry.space_group_name_H-M   'P 1'
#
loop_
_entity.id
_entity.type
_entity.pdbx_description
1 polymer ?
#
loop_
_entity_poly.entity_id
_entity_poly.type
_entity_poly.pdbx_seq_one_letter_code
_entity_poly.pdbx_strand_id
1 'polypeptide(L)'
;MDAFLGEISDKLRTEIEAISTEVEPELKQVIVRSYTCMADCYKSPDPLSHCGNCADRCNLLVKEPQEELEKHIHYVQNTFQNCMQGCGLKINKSDNQEIKTCIFNCSNDAFKLLGDVKKSAKEIIRKYLD
;
A
#
# COMPACT_ATOMS: atom_id res chain seq x y z
N MET A 1 -13.85 8.81 -23.74
CA MET A 1 -13.29 9.22 -22.43
C MET A 1 -13.02 7.98 -21.59
N ASP A 2 -13.96 7.04 -21.58
CA ASP A 2 -13.87 5.77 -20.86
C ASP A 2 -12.64 4.93 -21.21
N ALA A 3 -12.30 4.77 -22.50
CA ALA A 3 -11.09 4.03 -22.90
C ALA A 3 -9.80 4.65 -22.33
N PHE A 4 -9.72 5.98 -22.26
CA PHE A 4 -8.57 6.70 -21.71
C PHE A 4 -8.49 6.56 -20.19
N LEU A 5 -9.63 6.64 -19.49
CA LEU A 5 -9.70 6.39 -18.04
C LEU A 5 -9.39 4.92 -17.70
N GLY A 6 -9.83 3.99 -18.54
CA GLY A 6 -9.50 2.57 -18.44
C GLY A 6 -8.00 2.35 -18.52
N GLU A 7 -7.32 2.93 -19.52
CA GLU A 7 -5.87 2.80 -19.67
C GLU A 7 -5.09 3.34 -18.44
N ILE A 8 -5.50 4.48 -17.89
CA ILE A 8 -4.88 5.04 -16.68
C ILE A 8 -5.11 4.13 -15.47
N SER A 9 -6.34 3.63 -15.31
CA SER A 9 -6.70 2.74 -14.20
C SER A 9 -5.92 1.43 -14.26
N ASP A 10 -5.76 0.86 -15.46
CA ASP A 10 -4.97 -0.35 -15.68
C ASP A 10 -3.50 -0.15 -15.32
N LYS A 11 -2.90 0.97 -15.76
CA LYS A 11 -1.51 1.29 -15.41
C LYS A 11 -1.33 1.46 -13.89
N LEU A 12 -2.25 2.17 -13.23
CA LEU A 12 -2.20 2.35 -11.77
C LEU A 12 -2.30 0.99 -11.04
N ARG A 13 -3.19 0.11 -11.50
CA ARG A 13 -3.30 -1.26 -10.97
C ARG A 13 -2.01 -2.04 -11.15
N THR A 14 -1.42 -2.04 -12.35
CA THR A 14 -0.17 -2.75 -12.63
C THR A 14 0.97 -2.28 -11.74
N GLU A 15 1.09 -0.97 -11.48
CA GLU A 15 2.11 -0.45 -10.55
C GLU A 15 1.87 -0.91 -9.10
N ILE A 16 0.61 -0.94 -8.64
CA ILE A 16 0.27 -1.45 -7.30
C ILE A 16 0.59 -2.95 -7.18
N GLU A 17 0.25 -3.74 -8.20
CA GLU A 17 0.57 -5.18 -8.25
C GLU A 17 2.09 -5.41 -8.27
N ALA A 18 2.85 -4.55 -8.97
CA ALA A 18 4.30 -4.60 -8.98
C ALA A 18 4.91 -4.32 -7.61
N ILE A 19 4.36 -3.37 -6.84
CA ILE A 19 4.76 -3.12 -5.44
C ILE A 19 4.54 -4.38 -4.61
N SER A 20 3.35 -4.99 -4.70
CA SER A 20 3.02 -6.21 -3.95
C SER A 20 3.98 -7.35 -4.28
N THR A 21 4.25 -7.58 -5.56
CA THR A 21 5.16 -8.64 -6.04
C THR A 21 6.59 -8.40 -5.54
N GLU A 22 7.04 -7.15 -5.54
CA GLU A 22 8.40 -6.79 -5.15
C GLU A 22 8.67 -7.01 -3.65
N VAL A 23 7.65 -6.88 -2.81
CA VAL A 23 7.80 -6.99 -1.35
C VAL A 23 7.36 -8.33 -0.76
N GLU A 24 6.70 -9.16 -1.56
CA GLU A 24 6.18 -10.46 -1.14
C GLU A 24 7.24 -11.37 -0.48
N PRO A 25 8.49 -11.48 -0.99
CA PRO A 25 9.50 -12.34 -0.39
C PRO A 25 9.85 -11.94 1.05
N GLU A 26 10.09 -10.64 1.29
CA GLU A 26 10.37 -10.11 2.63
C GLU A 26 9.16 -10.20 3.54
N LEU A 27 7.95 -9.90 3.04
CA LEU A 27 6.71 -10.00 3.82
C LEU A 27 6.47 -11.44 4.29
N LYS A 28 6.71 -12.44 3.44
CA LYS A 28 6.63 -13.86 3.82
C LYS A 28 7.59 -14.21 4.95
N GLN A 29 8.80 -13.65 4.96
CA GLN A 29 9.76 -13.88 6.04
C GLN A 29 9.26 -13.29 7.36
N VAL A 30 8.71 -12.08 7.35
CA VAL A 30 8.08 -11.46 8.52
C VAL A 30 6.94 -12.32 9.05
N ILE A 31 6.09 -12.85 8.15
CA ILE A 31 4.99 -13.76 8.52
C ILE A 31 5.52 -15.02 9.20
N VAL A 32 6.55 -15.66 8.65
CA VAL A 32 7.16 -16.86 9.26
C VAL A 32 7.75 -16.54 10.64
N ARG A 33 8.43 -15.40 10.79
CA ARG A 33 8.98 -14.94 12.09
C ARG A 33 7.86 -14.73 13.11
N SER A 34 6.76 -14.08 12.72
CA SER A 34 5.57 -13.88 13.56
C SER A 34 5.00 -15.21 14.04
N TYR A 35 4.74 -16.17 13.13
CA TYR A 35 4.19 -17.47 13.52
C TYR A 35 5.14 -18.28 14.40
N THR A 36 6.45 -18.19 14.17
CA THR A 36 7.45 -18.84 15.02
C THR A 36 7.43 -18.25 16.43
N CYS A 37 7.42 -16.92 16.54
CA CYS A 37 7.29 -16.19 17.81
C CYS A 37 6.01 -16.60 18.56
N MET A 38 4.86 -16.64 17.87
CA MET A 38 3.59 -17.09 18.45
C MET A 38 3.69 -18.52 18.97
N ALA A 39 4.27 -19.43 18.19
CA ALA A 39 4.44 -20.83 18.60
C ALA A 39 5.31 -20.94 19.87
N ASP A 40 6.36 -20.15 19.98
CA ASP A 40 7.24 -20.15 21.16
C ASP A 40 6.54 -19.57 22.40
N CYS A 41 5.65 -18.58 22.24
CA CYS A 41 4.80 -18.10 23.34
C CYS A 41 3.96 -19.24 23.96
N TYR A 42 3.46 -20.18 23.15
CA TYR A 42 2.65 -21.32 23.63
C TYR A 42 3.47 -22.52 24.10
N LYS A 43 4.79 -22.53 23.87
CA LYS A 43 5.71 -23.53 24.44
C LYS A 43 6.24 -23.11 25.82
N SER A 44 6.08 -21.83 26.20
CA SER A 44 6.48 -21.34 27.52
C SER A 44 5.68 -22.03 28.63
N PRO A 45 6.29 -22.33 29.80
CA PRO A 45 5.56 -22.85 30.96
C PRO A 45 4.62 -21.84 31.63
N ASP A 46 4.44 -20.65 31.04
CA ASP A 46 3.58 -19.59 31.55
C ASP A 46 2.07 -19.94 31.48
N PRO A 47 1.22 -19.27 32.29
CA PRO A 47 -0.23 -19.38 32.16
C PRO A 47 -0.71 -18.98 30.76
N LEU A 48 -1.77 -19.65 30.28
CA LEU A 48 -2.36 -19.38 28.95
C LEU A 48 -2.67 -17.91 28.68
N SER A 49 -3.06 -17.13 29.70
CA SER A 49 -3.32 -15.69 29.56
C SER A 49 -2.08 -14.89 29.17
N HIS A 50 -0.89 -15.28 29.65
CA HIS A 50 0.37 -14.67 29.24
C HIS A 50 0.79 -15.11 27.84
N CYS A 51 0.53 -16.37 27.47
CA CYS A 51 0.75 -16.87 26.11
C CYS A 51 -0.08 -16.08 25.08
N GLY A 52 -1.35 -15.78 25.40
CA GLY A 52 -2.21 -14.96 24.54
C GLY A 52 -1.65 -13.56 24.30
N ASN A 53 -1.30 -12.84 25.37
CA ASN A 53 -0.69 -11.51 25.26
C ASN A 53 0.64 -11.52 24.49
N CYS A 54 1.44 -12.58 24.64
CA CYS A 54 2.69 -12.78 23.91
C CYS A 54 2.42 -13.00 22.41
N ALA A 55 1.48 -13.88 22.07
CA ALA A 55 1.10 -14.16 20.69
C ALA A 55 0.53 -12.92 19.98
N ASP A 56 -0.27 -12.10 20.68
CA ASP A 56 -0.78 -10.84 20.15
C ASP A 56 0.36 -9.87 19.79
N ARG A 57 1.41 -9.80 20.61
CA ARG A 57 2.59 -8.98 20.31
C ARG A 57 3.36 -9.53 19.11
N CYS A 58 3.53 -10.84 18.99
CA CYS A 58 4.16 -11.44 17.81
C CYS A 58 3.38 -11.10 16.52
N ASN A 59 2.04 -11.09 16.59
CA ASN A 59 1.20 -10.75 15.45
C ASN A 59 1.35 -9.29 14.97
N LEU A 60 1.79 -8.37 15.85
CA LEU A 60 2.09 -6.99 15.46
C LEU A 60 3.19 -6.91 14.39
N LEU A 61 4.13 -7.87 14.37
CA LEU A 61 5.18 -7.94 13.35
C LEU A 61 4.62 -7.99 11.93
N VAL A 62 3.42 -8.55 11.72
CA VAL A 62 2.75 -8.58 10.41
C VAL A 62 1.80 -7.40 10.24
N LYS A 63 1.04 -7.09 11.29
CA LYS A 63 -0.02 -6.07 11.23
C LYS A 63 0.54 -4.67 10.99
N GLU A 64 1.61 -4.29 11.69
CA GLU A 64 2.19 -2.95 11.61
C GLU A 64 2.76 -2.61 10.22
N PRO A 65 3.59 -3.45 9.57
CA PRO A 65 4.05 -3.15 8.21
C PRO A 65 2.91 -3.16 7.19
N GLN A 66 1.89 -4.02 7.36
CA GLN A 66 0.70 -3.99 6.50
C GLN A 66 -0.07 -2.67 6.63
N GLU A 67 -0.33 -2.21 7.86
CA GLU A 67 -1.00 -0.94 8.11
C GLU A 67 -0.19 0.26 7.58
N GLU A 68 1.15 0.22 7.70
CA GLU A 68 2.02 1.28 7.17
C GLU A 68 1.99 1.33 5.64
N LEU A 69 2.06 0.17 4.96
CA LEU A 69 1.91 0.08 3.50
C LEU A 69 0.52 0.56 3.05
N GLU A 70 -0.53 0.15 3.74
CA GLU A 70 -1.90 0.53 3.42
C GLU A 70 -2.09 2.05 3.50
N LYS A 71 -1.54 2.71 4.53
CA LYS A 71 -1.56 4.17 4.67
C LYS A 71 -0.92 4.88 3.48
N HIS A 72 0.19 4.36 2.96
CA HIS A 72 0.87 4.93 1.80
C HIS A 72 0.03 4.78 0.53
N ILE A 73 -0.55 3.60 0.29
CA ILE A 73 -1.44 3.37 -0.86
C ILE A 73 -2.70 4.24 -0.78
N HIS A 74 -3.33 4.33 0.39
CA HIS A 74 -4.48 5.21 0.62
C HIS A 74 -4.14 6.68 0.36
N TYR A 75 -2.95 7.13 0.76
CA TYR A 75 -2.49 8.48 0.46
C TYR A 75 -2.42 8.75 -1.05
N VAL A 76 -1.88 7.81 -1.83
CA VAL A 76 -1.86 7.94 -3.31
C VAL A 76 -3.27 7.98 -3.87
N GLN A 77 -4.14 7.05 -3.45
CA GLN A 77 -5.52 6.96 -3.94
C GLN A 77 -6.31 8.25 -3.65
N ASN A 78 -6.23 8.76 -2.42
CA ASN A 78 -6.88 10.01 -2.02
C ASN A 78 -6.34 11.20 -2.80
N THR A 79 -5.02 11.28 -3.00
CA THR A 79 -4.38 12.36 -3.77
C THR A 79 -4.85 12.33 -5.23
N PHE A 80 -4.90 11.15 -5.85
CA PHE A 80 -5.39 10.98 -7.21
C PHE A 80 -6.88 11.34 -7.32
N GLN A 81 -7.73 10.84 -6.41
CA GLN A 81 -9.17 11.15 -6.39
C GLN A 81 -9.43 12.65 -6.23
N ASN A 82 -8.73 13.32 -5.31
CA ASN A 82 -8.85 14.76 -5.13
C ASN A 82 -8.43 15.54 -6.39
N CYS A 83 -7.35 15.11 -7.05
CA CYS A 83 -6.91 15.71 -8.32
C CYS A 83 -7.97 15.52 -9.42
N MET A 84 -8.53 14.32 -9.54
CA MET A 84 -9.59 13.99 -10.50
C MET A 84 -10.86 14.80 -10.27
N GLN A 85 -11.28 14.98 -9.02
CA GLN A 85 -12.40 15.86 -8.66
C GLN A 85 -12.12 17.31 -9.10
N GLY A 86 -10.89 17.81 -8.89
CA GLY A 86 -10.45 19.11 -9.37
C GLY A 86 -10.53 19.26 -10.90
N CYS A 87 -10.20 18.20 -11.65
CA CYS A 87 -10.41 18.17 -13.10
C CYS A 87 -11.91 18.18 -13.46
N GLY A 88 -12.74 17.48 -12.69
CA GLY A 88 -14.20 17.46 -12.83
C GLY A 88 -14.86 18.83 -12.67
N LEU A 89 -14.36 19.66 -11.75
CA LEU A 89 -14.86 21.02 -11.54
C LEU A 89 -14.54 21.97 -12.71
N LYS A 90 -13.53 21.64 -13.54
CA LYS A 90 -13.20 22.39 -14.78
C LYS A 90 -14.12 22.06 -15.95
N ILE A 91 -14.90 20.97 -15.88
CA ILE A 91 -15.81 20.51 -16.94
C ILE A 91 -16.88 21.56 -17.28
N ASN A 92 -17.26 22.42 -16.33
CA ASN A 92 -18.27 23.45 -16.58
C ASN A 92 -17.77 24.64 -17.43
N LYS A 93 -16.50 24.68 -17.86
CA LYS A 93 -15.91 25.83 -18.59
C LYS A 93 -14.91 25.47 -19.70
N SER A 94 -14.57 24.19 -19.91
CA SER A 94 -13.37 23.78 -20.65
C SER A 94 -13.63 22.78 -21.77
N ASP A 95 -12.76 22.81 -22.78
CA ASP A 95 -12.75 21.88 -23.92
C ASP A 95 -12.29 20.46 -23.51
N ASN A 96 -12.74 19.43 -24.22
CA ASN A 96 -12.47 18.00 -23.90
C ASN A 96 -10.95 17.69 -23.83
N GLN A 97 -10.13 18.43 -24.57
CA GLN A 97 -8.67 18.31 -24.55
C GLN A 97 -8.07 18.72 -23.20
N GLU A 98 -8.55 19.81 -22.60
CA GLU A 98 -8.04 20.33 -21.33
C GLU A 98 -8.34 19.38 -20.17
N ILE A 99 -9.52 18.75 -20.19
CA ILE A 99 -9.91 17.73 -19.22
C ILE A 99 -8.97 16.52 -19.30
N LYS A 100 -8.67 16.03 -20.51
CA LYS A 100 -7.72 14.93 -20.71
C LYS A 100 -6.32 15.28 -20.22
N THR A 101 -5.82 16.48 -20.53
CA THR A 101 -4.52 16.95 -20.03
C THR A 101 -4.49 17.03 -18.51
N CYS A 102 -5.57 17.52 -17.88
CA CYS A 102 -5.69 17.56 -16.43
C CYS A 102 -5.60 16.16 -15.81
N ILE A 103 -6.40 15.22 -16.33
CA ILE A 103 -6.43 13.82 -15.86
C ILE A 103 -5.06 13.15 -16.06
N PHE A 104 -4.42 13.39 -17.21
CA PHE A 104 -3.07 12.88 -17.49
C PHE A 104 -2.05 13.37 -16.45
N ASN A 105 -2.09 14.65 -16.10
CA ASN A 105 -1.21 15.21 -15.07
C ASN A 105 -1.48 14.57 -13.70
N CYS A 106 -2.76 14.40 -13.31
CA CYS A 106 -3.12 13.68 -12.09
C CYS A 106 -2.54 12.26 -12.07
N SER A 107 -2.61 11.54 -13.20
CA SER A 107 -2.06 10.20 -13.30
C SER A 107 -0.53 10.18 -13.16
N ASN A 108 0.18 11.12 -13.79
CA ASN A 108 1.63 11.23 -13.66
C ASN A 108 2.08 11.50 -12.23
N ASP A 109 1.35 12.34 -11.50
CA ASP A 109 1.67 12.61 -10.09
C ASP A 109 1.38 11.38 -9.22
N ALA A 110 0.29 10.66 -9.48
CA ALA A 110 0.02 9.38 -8.81
C ALA A 110 1.12 8.34 -9.10
N PHE A 111 1.61 8.24 -10.34
CA PHE A 111 2.71 7.32 -10.69
C PHE A 111 4.02 7.67 -9.98
N LYS A 112 4.35 8.96 -9.84
CA LYS A 112 5.52 9.39 -9.04
C LYS A 112 5.38 8.94 -7.58
N LEU A 113 4.21 9.18 -7.00
CA LEU A 113 3.94 8.77 -5.62
C LEU A 113 4.02 7.24 -5.47
N LEU A 114 3.47 6.45 -6.39
CA LEU A 114 3.63 4.99 -6.37
C LEU A 114 5.09 4.57 -6.47
N GLY A 115 5.90 5.28 -7.27
CA GLY A 115 7.35 5.06 -7.34
C GLY A 115 8.05 5.31 -6.00
N ASP A 116 7.60 6.28 -5.21
CA ASP A 116 8.12 6.53 -3.87
C ASP A 116 7.63 5.47 -2.88
N VAL A 117 6.34 5.10 -2.92
CA VAL A 117 5.79 4.00 -2.11
C VAL A 117 6.57 2.71 -2.37
N LYS A 118 6.88 2.40 -3.63
CA LYS A 118 7.66 1.22 -4.00
C LYS A 118 9.03 1.17 -3.32
N LYS A 119 9.74 2.30 -3.26
CA LYS A 119 11.04 2.39 -2.57
C LYS A 119 10.88 2.21 -1.07
N SER A 120 9.92 2.91 -0.47
CA SER A 120 9.66 2.86 0.97
C SER A 120 9.11 1.50 1.43
N ALA A 121 8.39 0.79 0.57
CA ALA A 121 7.74 -0.48 0.92
C ALA A 121 8.74 -1.55 1.38
N LYS A 122 9.89 -1.65 0.71
CA LYS A 122 10.98 -2.53 1.14
C LYS A 122 11.58 -2.12 2.48
N GLU A 123 11.78 -0.82 2.69
CA GLU A 123 12.34 -0.29 3.93
C GLU A 123 11.38 -0.52 5.11
N ILE A 124 10.08 -0.33 4.90
CA ILE A 124 9.02 -0.61 5.88
C ILE A 124 9.12 -2.05 6.36
N ILE A 125 9.14 -3.02 5.45
CA ILE A 125 9.14 -4.44 5.83
C ILE A 125 10.47 -4.84 6.48
N ARG A 126 11.61 -4.32 6.00
CA ARG A 126 12.94 -4.64 6.56
C ARG A 126 13.09 -4.24 8.02
N LYS A 127 12.45 -3.16 8.48
CA LYS A 127 12.42 -2.78 9.90
C LYS A 127 11.90 -3.91 10.82
N TYR A 128 11.12 -4.85 10.29
CA TYR A 128 10.54 -5.98 11.04
C TYR A 128 11.28 -7.30 10.77
N LEU A 129 12.34 -7.29 9.96
CA LEU A 129 13.23 -8.42 9.73
C LEU A 129 14.53 -8.32 10.52
N ASP A 130 15.01 -7.09 10.76
CA ASP A 130 16.14 -6.80 11.66
C ASP A 130 15.74 -7.00 13.15
#